data_AF-A0A6N9U588-F1
#
_entry.id   AF-A0A6N9U588-F1
#
_cell.length_a   1.000
_cell.length_b   1.000
_cell.length_c   1.000
_cell.angle_alpha   90.00
_cell.angle_beta   90.00
_cell.angle_gamma   90.00
#
_symmetry.space_group_name_H-M   'P 1'
#
loop_
_entity.id
_entity.type
_entity.pdbx_description
1 polymer ?
#
loop_
_entity_poly.entity_id
_entity_poly.type
_entity_poly.pdbx_seq_one_letter_code
_entity_poly.pdbx_strand_id
1 'polypeptide(L)'
;SWNFNYKAAGDALGLDLLNDPWLVERDPSVAWQTALWYWNTQNGPGVMTSHEAMVGGAGFGQTIRSLNGALECDGGNPESVASRVARYERITGIIGTAPGSGLTC
;
A
#
# COMPACT_ATOMS: atom_id res chain seq x y z
N SER A 1 1.51 11.93 -2.53
CA SER A 1 1.79 12.12 -1.10
C SER A 1 1.45 13.54 -0.69
N TRP A 2 1.00 13.77 0.54
CA TRP A 2 0.48 15.06 0.98
C TRP A 2 0.67 15.27 2.48
N ASN A 3 0.71 16.53 2.92
CA ASN A 3 0.80 16.96 4.32
C ASN A 3 -0.27 16.32 5.24
N PHE A 4 -1.50 16.14 4.76
CA PHE A 4 -2.55 15.50 5.56
C PHE A 4 -2.26 14.02 5.88
N ASN A 5 -1.52 13.32 5.02
CA ASN A 5 -1.08 11.94 5.31
C ASN A 5 -0.01 11.91 6.41
N TYR A 6 0.93 12.87 6.39
CA TYR A 6 1.92 12.99 7.46
C TYR A 6 1.25 13.26 8.80
N LYS A 7 0.24 14.14 8.84
CA LYS A 7 -0.55 14.38 10.06
C LYS A 7 -1.27 13.11 10.53
N ALA A 8 -2.00 12.43 9.66
CA ALA A 8 -2.78 11.26 10.03
C ALA A 8 -1.89 10.06 10.45
N ALA A 9 -0.77 9.84 9.76
CA ALA A 9 0.22 8.83 10.14
C ALA A 9 0.88 9.18 11.47
N GLY A 10 1.27 10.44 11.66
CA GLY A 10 1.87 10.92 12.89
C GLY A 10 0.96 10.73 14.11
N ASP A 11 -0.31 11.10 13.98
CA ASP A 11 -1.32 10.91 15.04
C ASP A 11 -1.47 9.43 15.42
N ALA A 12 -1.51 8.52 14.44
CA ALA A 12 -1.66 7.09 14.68
C ALA A 12 -0.41 6.44 15.31
N LEU A 13 0.78 6.99 15.03
CA LEU A 13 2.06 6.45 15.50
C LEU A 13 2.59 7.16 16.75
N GLY A 14 1.95 8.24 17.21
CA GLY A 14 2.45 9.07 18.31
C GLY A 14 3.71 9.86 17.95
N LEU A 15 3.85 10.26 16.68
CA LEU A 15 5.01 10.97 16.12
C LEU A 15 4.56 12.29 15.48
N ASP A 16 5.31 13.38 15.64
CA ASP A 16 4.99 14.65 14.96
C ASP A 16 5.53 14.70 13.53
N LEU A 17 4.96 13.85 12.67
CA LEU A 17 5.37 13.75 11.26
C LEU A 17 4.89 14.94 10.41
N LEU A 18 3.93 15.74 10.88
CA LEU A 18 3.50 16.94 10.16
C LEU A 18 4.56 18.03 10.22
N ASN A 19 5.17 18.24 11.39
CA ASN A 19 6.21 19.26 11.56
C ASN A 19 7.63 18.71 11.35
N ASP A 20 7.84 17.40 11.47
CA ASP A 20 9.10 16.73 11.11
C ASP A 20 8.90 15.57 10.11
N PRO A 21 8.53 15.86 8.85
CA PRO A 21 8.33 14.84 7.83
C PRO A 21 9.65 14.11 7.46
N TRP A 22 10.80 14.75 7.68
CA TRP A 22 12.12 14.19 7.41
C TRP A 22 12.44 13.00 8.30
N LEU A 23 11.70 12.79 9.39
CA LEU A 23 11.86 11.59 10.20
C LEU A 23 11.58 10.31 9.38
N VAL A 24 10.69 10.37 8.39
CA VAL A 24 10.34 9.23 7.52
C VAL A 24 11.51 8.79 6.64
N GLU A 25 12.41 9.70 6.23
CA GLU A 25 13.59 9.33 5.43
C GLU A 25 14.85 9.06 6.27
N ARG A 26 14.94 9.63 7.48
CA ARG A 26 16.13 9.50 8.34
C ARG A 26 16.06 8.30 9.28
N ASP A 27 14.87 7.89 9.70
CA ASP A 27 14.67 6.77 10.61
C ASP A 27 13.98 5.60 9.88
N PRO A 28 14.68 4.46 9.68
CA PRO A 28 14.12 3.32 8.97
C PRO A 28 12.95 2.66 9.73
N SER A 29 12.93 2.70 11.06
CA SER A 29 11.80 2.18 11.84
C SER A 29 10.56 3.03 11.63
N VAL A 30 10.70 4.36 11.54
CA VAL A 30 9.59 5.27 11.22
C VAL A 30 9.13 5.08 9.77
N ALA A 31 10.06 4.91 8.83
CA ALA A 31 9.75 4.60 7.43
C ALA A 31 8.84 3.36 7.32
N TRP A 32 9.21 2.26 7.99
CA TRP A 32 8.42 1.04 7.99
C TRP A 32 7.07 1.18 8.71
N GLN A 33 7.04 1.89 9.84
CA GLN A 33 5.79 2.14 10.57
C GLN A 33 4.78 2.93 9.72
N THR A 34 5.22 3.92 8.97
CA THR A 34 4.32 4.68 8.08
C THR A 34 3.79 3.85 6.91
N ALA A 35 4.63 2.97 6.33
CA ALA A 35 4.19 2.02 5.32
C ALA A 35 3.16 1.02 5.87
N LEU A 36 3.40 0.47 7.06
CA LEU A 36 2.46 -0.42 7.75
C LEU A 36 1.17 0.29 8.16
N TRP A 37 1.26 1.54 8.63
CA TRP A 37 0.09 2.37 8.93
C TRP A 37 -0.80 2.50 7.71
N TYR A 38 -0.23 2.82 6.55
CA TYR A 38 -1.02 2.93 5.32
C TYR A 38 -1.68 1.59 4.97
N TRP A 39 -0.89 0.52 4.95
CA TRP A 39 -1.34 -0.82 4.59
C TRP A 39 -2.52 -1.32 5.42
N ASN A 40 -2.51 -1.04 6.73
CA ASN A 40 -3.48 -1.58 7.68
C ASN A 40 -4.66 -0.65 7.96
N THR A 41 -4.57 0.65 7.66
CA THR A 41 -5.61 1.62 8.06
C THR A 41 -6.20 2.44 6.93
N GLN A 42 -5.55 2.50 5.76
CA GLN A 42 -5.96 3.40 4.68
C GLN A 42 -6.60 2.65 3.51
N ASN A 43 -7.73 3.17 3.05
CA ASN A 43 -8.40 2.69 1.84
C ASN A 43 -7.86 3.35 0.56
N GLY A 44 -7.19 4.51 0.68
CA GLY A 44 -6.77 5.32 -0.46
C GLY A 44 -7.92 5.56 -1.45
N PRO A 45 -7.73 5.37 -2.77
CA PRO A 45 -8.81 5.46 -3.74
C PRO A 45 -9.62 4.16 -3.91
N GLY A 46 -9.32 3.12 -3.11
CA GLY A 46 -10.10 1.88 -3.04
C GLY A 46 -11.23 1.94 -2.03
N VAL A 47 -11.81 0.77 -1.74
CA VAL A 47 -12.96 0.62 -0.81
C VAL A 47 -12.63 -0.16 0.45
N MET A 48 -11.40 -0.67 0.57
CA MET A 48 -10.91 -1.47 1.70
C MET A 48 -9.42 -1.24 1.91
N THR A 49 -8.91 -1.62 3.08
CA THR A 49 -7.47 -1.55 3.35
C THR A 49 -6.74 -2.63 2.56
N SER A 50 -5.45 -2.42 2.31
CA SER A 50 -4.63 -3.45 1.65
C SER A 50 -4.49 -4.70 2.52
N HIS A 51 -4.47 -4.54 3.84
CA HIS A 51 -4.53 -5.67 4.78
C HIS A 51 -5.80 -6.50 4.58
N GLU A 52 -6.98 -5.86 4.63
CA GLU A 52 -8.27 -6.54 4.48
C GLU A 52 -8.41 -7.24 3.12
N ALA A 53 -7.90 -6.61 2.05
CA ALA A 53 -7.88 -7.22 0.73
C ALA A 53 -7.15 -8.57 0.69
N MET A 54 -6.06 -8.69 1.44
CA MET A 54 -5.27 -9.92 1.50
C MET A 54 -5.86 -10.95 2.47
N VAL A 55 -6.22 -10.55 3.69
CA VAL A 55 -6.74 -11.51 4.70
C VAL A 55 -8.17 -11.96 4.43
N GLY A 56 -8.97 -11.10 3.80
CA GLY A 56 -10.35 -11.38 3.39
C GLY A 56 -10.47 -12.05 2.00
N GLY A 57 -9.35 -12.24 1.29
CA GLY A 57 -9.33 -12.93 -0.01
C GLY A 57 -9.89 -12.13 -1.19
N ALA A 58 -9.99 -10.80 -1.08
CA ALA A 58 -10.46 -9.93 -2.17
C ALA A 58 -9.43 -9.82 -3.32
N GLY A 59 -8.16 -10.14 -3.05
CA GLY A 59 -7.11 -10.28 -4.06
C GLY A 59 -6.12 -9.11 -4.13
N PHE A 60 -4.92 -9.38 -4.67
CA PHE A 60 -3.83 -8.42 -4.72
C PHE A 60 -4.18 -7.14 -5.50
N GLY A 61 -5.06 -7.21 -6.50
CA GLY A 61 -5.54 -6.07 -7.27
C GLY A 61 -6.25 -5.01 -6.43
N GLN A 62 -6.92 -5.39 -5.33
CA GLN A 62 -7.51 -4.43 -4.40
C GLN A 62 -6.44 -3.65 -3.62
N THR A 63 -5.26 -4.25 -3.38
CA THR A 63 -4.12 -3.52 -2.79
C THR A 63 -3.58 -2.46 -3.75
N ILE A 64 -3.47 -2.79 -5.06
CA ILE A 64 -3.08 -1.83 -6.09
C ILE A 64 -4.09 -0.69 -6.15
N ARG A 65 -5.39 -1.03 -6.12
CA ARG A 65 -6.48 -0.05 -6.10
C ARG A 65 -6.40 0.88 -4.90
N SER A 66 -6.18 0.35 -3.69
CA SER A 66 -6.06 1.16 -2.48
C SER A 66 -4.76 1.97 -2.39
N LEU A 67 -3.71 1.63 -3.15
CA LEU A 67 -2.47 2.39 -3.17
C LEU A 67 -2.48 3.53 -4.21
N ASN A 68 -2.92 3.26 -5.44
CA ASN A 68 -2.89 4.25 -6.53
C ASN A 68 -3.94 3.99 -7.62
N GLY A 69 -5.06 3.35 -7.26
CA GLY A 69 -6.04 2.87 -8.22
C GLY A 69 -6.66 3.93 -9.11
N ALA A 70 -6.78 5.17 -8.64
CA ALA A 70 -7.33 6.27 -9.44
C ALA A 70 -6.50 6.60 -10.70
N LEU A 71 -5.21 6.22 -10.72
CA LEU A 71 -4.30 6.47 -11.84
C LEU A 71 -3.93 5.18 -12.60
N GLU A 72 -3.95 4.03 -11.93
CA GLU A 72 -3.44 2.77 -12.49
C GLU A 72 -4.53 1.79 -12.92
N CYS A 73 -5.58 1.63 -12.13
CA CYS A 73 -6.62 0.63 -12.37
C CYS A 73 -7.58 1.05 -13.49
N ASP A 74 -8.48 0.14 -13.87
CA ASP A 74 -9.55 0.35 -14.86
C ASP A 74 -9.00 0.79 -16.24
N GLY A 75 -7.81 0.33 -16.57
CA GLY A 75 -7.09 0.66 -17.81
C GLY A 75 -6.29 1.97 -17.77
N GLY A 76 -6.20 2.64 -16.61
CA GLY A 76 -5.45 3.89 -16.47
C GLY A 76 -3.97 3.76 -16.76
N ASN A 77 -3.32 2.71 -16.23
CA ASN A 77 -1.93 2.38 -16.54
C ASN A 77 -1.67 0.86 -16.44
N PRO A 78 -1.98 0.10 -17.52
CA PRO A 78 -1.83 -1.35 -17.52
C PRO A 78 -0.38 -1.84 -17.29
N GLU A 79 0.62 -1.08 -17.75
CA GLU A 79 2.03 -1.44 -17.57
C GLU A 79 2.45 -1.35 -16.09
N SER A 80 1.98 -0.34 -15.37
CA SER A 80 2.22 -0.20 -13.93
C SER A 80 1.57 -1.34 -13.14
N VAL A 81 0.31 -1.68 -13.45
CA VAL A 81 -0.38 -2.81 -12.82
C VAL A 81 0.38 -4.11 -13.07
N ALA A 82 0.77 -4.38 -14.32
CA ALA A 82 1.53 -5.58 -14.68
C ALA A 82 2.87 -5.67 -13.93
N SER A 83 3.59 -4.55 -13.80
CA SER A 83 4.84 -4.47 -13.03
C SER A 83 4.64 -4.80 -11.55
N ARG A 84 3.56 -4.31 -10.93
CA ARG A 84 3.20 -4.64 -9.54
C ARG A 84 2.90 -6.13 -9.37
N VAL A 85 2.11 -6.70 -10.27
CA VAL A 85 1.76 -8.14 -10.25
C VAL A 85 3.01 -8.99 -10.40
N ALA A 86 3.86 -8.70 -11.38
CA ALA A 86 5.10 -9.45 -11.60
C ALA A 86 6.02 -9.42 -10.36
N ARG A 87 6.11 -8.27 -9.67
CA ARG A 87 6.89 -8.16 -8.44
C ARG A 87 6.26 -8.92 -7.27
N TYR A 88 4.94 -8.91 -7.15
CA TYR A 88 4.22 -9.69 -6.16
C TYR A 88 4.40 -11.20 -6.38
N GLU A 89 4.22 -11.69 -7.61
CA GLU A 89 4.43 -13.10 -7.98
C GLU A 89 5.86 -13.56 -7.69
N ARG A 90 6.86 -12.70 -7.97
CA ARG A 90 8.25 -12.97 -7.60
C ARG A 90 8.43 -13.11 -6.08
N ILE A 91 7.82 -12.22 -5.29
CA ILE A 91 7.91 -12.27 -3.83
C ILE A 91 7.22 -13.53 -3.29
N THR A 92 6.03 -13.86 -3.77
CA THR A 92 5.30 -15.06 -3.34
C THR A 92 6.05 -16.34 -3.71
N GLY A 93 6.71 -16.36 -4.87
CA GLY A 93 7.60 -17.45 -5.27
C GLY A 93 8.82 -17.60 -4.35
N ILE A 94 9.43 -16.51 -3.88
CA ILE A 94 10.55 -16.55 -2.93
C ILE A 94 10.13 -17.11 -1.58
N ILE A 95 8.96 -16.73 -1.07
CA ILE A 95 8.48 -17.17 0.26
C ILE A 95 7.68 -18.49 0.20
N GLY A 96 7.53 -19.09 -0.98
CA GLY A 96 6.89 -20.41 -1.14
C GLY A 96 5.38 -20.42 -0.94
N THR A 97 4.68 -19.31 -1.26
CA THR A 97 3.21 -19.22 -1.18
C THR A 97 2.57 -18.98 -2.54
N ALA A 98 1.30 -19.34 -2.69
CA ALA A 98 0.54 -19.05 -3.89
C ALA A 98 0.18 -17.55 -3.96
N PRO A 99 0.22 -16.91 -5.13
CA PRO A 99 -0.17 -15.50 -5.27
C PRO A 99 -1.68 -15.26 -5.04
N GLY A 100 -2.50 -16.29 -5.18
CA GLY A 100 -3.96 -16.18 -5.05
C GLY A 100 -4.62 -15.68 -6.35
N SER A 101 -5.87 -15.22 -6.23
CA SER A 101 -6.69 -14.72 -7.34
C SER A 101 -6.86 -13.20 -7.31
N GLY A 102 -7.43 -12.62 -8.36
CA GLY A 102 -7.75 -11.19 -8.42
C GLY A 102 -6.50 -10.32 -8.36
N LEU A 103 -5.47 -10.66 -9.14
CA LEU A 103 -4.15 -9.99 -9.07
C LEU A 103 -4.14 -8.60 -9.70
N THR A 104 -5.02 -8.36 -10.66
CA THR A 104 -5.08 -7.11 -11.41
C THR A 104 -6.26 -6.24 -10.95
N CYS A 105 -6.14 -4.96 -11.25
CA CYS A 105 -7.20 -3.98 -11.34
C CYS A 105 -6.95 -3.18 -12.63
#